data_AF-A0A377YQJ1-F1
#
_entry.id   AF-A0A377YQJ1-F1
#
_cell.length_a   1.000
_cell.length_b   1.000
_cell.length_c   1.000
_cell.angle_alpha   90.00
_cell.angle_beta   90.00
_cell.angle_gamma   90.00
#
_symmetry.space_group_name_H-M   'P 1'
#
loop_
_entity.id
_entity.type
_entity.pdbx_description
1 polymer ?
#
loop_
_entity_poly.entity_id
_entity_poly.type
_entity_poly.pdbx_seq_one_letter_code
_entity_poly.pdbx_strand_id
1 'polypeptide(L)'
;MNLTAFCDYVESEGYIDIAFSHVIEPYITMLKDSYTTQVLISSVRLADQNSNMLYQFIRKQYSSGKKTFFDIEVDVLKDELELFRIDNGEKVYLYQNFKDFNKVFLQKNIEKINQYTEINHLEVKIVERVARRASKLRFSYKIDKESEGLDTRIPYGFRGA
;
A
#
# COMPACT_ATOMS: atom_id res chain seq x y z
N MET A 1 -13.24 -17.77 -0.88
CA MET A 1 -13.16 -17.34 0.53
C MET A 1 -13.98 -16.07 0.64
N ASN A 2 -14.97 -16.01 1.53
CA ASN A 2 -15.81 -14.82 1.66
C ASN A 2 -15.30 -13.95 2.82
N LEU A 3 -15.10 -12.66 2.54
CA LEU A 3 -14.65 -11.68 3.54
C LEU A 3 -15.73 -11.44 4.61
N THR A 4 -16.97 -11.28 4.18
CA THR A 4 -18.11 -10.97 5.04
C THR A 4 -19.04 -12.18 5.17
N ALA A 5 -19.53 -12.42 6.38
CA ALA A 5 -20.65 -13.32 6.65
C ALA A 5 -21.99 -12.59 6.44
N PHE A 6 -22.02 -11.29 6.71
CA PHE A 6 -23.19 -10.43 6.57
C PHE A 6 -22.75 -9.01 6.19
N CYS A 7 -23.55 -8.33 5.36
CA CYS A 7 -23.36 -6.93 4.99
C CYS A 7 -24.73 -6.37 4.60
N ASP A 8 -25.22 -5.38 5.34
CA ASP A 8 -26.51 -4.73 5.08
C ASP A 8 -26.40 -3.22 5.28
N TYR A 9 -27.17 -2.47 4.50
CA TYR A 9 -27.26 -1.02 4.63
C TYR A 9 -28.52 -0.68 5.42
N VAL A 10 -28.35 0.02 6.54
CA VAL A 10 -29.49 0.39 7.38
C VAL A 10 -30.16 1.62 6.78
N GLU A 11 -31.23 1.38 6.04
CA GLU A 11 -32.04 2.42 5.41
C GLU A 11 -32.48 3.47 6.45
N SER A 12 -32.48 4.74 6.04
CA SER A 12 -32.83 5.90 6.86
C SER A 12 -31.84 6.31 7.96
N GLU A 13 -30.86 5.47 8.31
CA GLU A 13 -29.87 5.78 9.37
C GLU A 13 -28.47 6.14 8.84
N GLY A 14 -28.16 5.79 7.59
CA GLY A 14 -26.93 6.23 6.92
C GLY A 14 -25.66 5.48 7.34
N TYR A 15 -25.79 4.28 7.91
CA TYR A 15 -24.66 3.41 8.26
C TYR A 15 -24.84 2.00 7.68
N ILE A 16 -23.76 1.20 7.70
CA ILE A 16 -23.74 -0.20 7.27
C ILE A 16 -23.46 -1.12 8.46
N ASP A 17 -24.17 -2.24 8.51
CA ASP A 17 -23.86 -3.34 9.41
C ASP A 17 -23.09 -4.42 8.66
N ILE A 18 -21.89 -4.73 9.15
CA ILE A 18 -21.01 -5.75 8.56
C ILE A 18 -20.60 -6.75 9.63
N ALA A 19 -20.72 -8.04 9.31
CA ALA A 19 -20.08 -9.10 10.07
C ALA A 19 -19.01 -9.77 9.21
N PHE A 20 -17.78 -9.82 9.71
CA PHE A 20 -16.70 -10.59 9.08
C PHE A 20 -16.93 -12.08 9.24
N SER A 21 -16.46 -12.86 8.27
CA SER A 21 -16.44 -14.32 8.43
C SER A 21 -15.36 -14.71 9.45
N HIS A 22 -15.56 -15.82 10.18
CA HIS A 22 -14.56 -16.35 11.11
C HIS A 22 -13.21 -16.67 10.45
N VAL A 23 -13.19 -16.84 9.12
CA VAL A 23 -11.96 -17.07 8.34
C VAL A 23 -11.05 -15.84 8.38
N ILE A 24 -11.60 -14.64 8.55
CA ILE A 24 -10.86 -13.37 8.53
C ILE A 24 -10.32 -12.99 9.91
N GLU A 25 -10.94 -13.48 10.98
CA GLU A 25 -10.56 -13.22 12.37
C GLU A 25 -9.04 -13.34 12.64
N PRO A 26 -8.33 -14.40 12.21
CA PRO A 26 -6.88 -14.49 12.45
C PRO A 26 -6.09 -13.37 11.74
N TYR A 27 -6.56 -12.88 10.59
CA TYR A 27 -5.85 -11.84 9.82
C TYR A 27 -5.96 -10.44 10.45
N ILE A 28 -7.01 -10.19 11.24
CA ILE A 28 -7.21 -8.90 11.91
C ILE A 28 -6.79 -8.91 13.39
N THR A 29 -6.78 -10.09 14.05
CA THR A 29 -6.47 -10.21 15.48
C THR A 29 -5.03 -10.65 15.77
N MET A 30 -4.34 -11.31 14.84
CA MET A 30 -2.96 -11.76 15.06
C MET A 30 -1.96 -10.60 14.88
N LEU A 31 -1.79 -9.80 15.94
CA LEU A 31 -0.87 -8.65 15.98
C LEU A 31 0.54 -8.98 16.50
N LYS A 32 0.90 -10.27 16.61
CA LYS A 32 2.12 -10.69 17.30
C LYS A 32 3.36 -10.55 16.42
N ASP A 33 3.36 -11.18 15.24
CA ASP A 33 4.50 -11.22 14.33
C ASP A 33 4.00 -11.08 12.87
N SER A 34 4.76 -10.38 12.02
CA SER A 34 4.49 -10.21 10.58
C SER A 34 3.20 -9.45 10.21
N TYR A 35 2.90 -8.36 10.93
CA TYR A 35 1.80 -7.47 10.61
C TYR A 35 2.24 -6.27 9.74
N THR A 36 1.26 -5.62 9.11
CA THR A 36 1.44 -4.34 8.43
C THR A 36 0.58 -3.29 9.13
N THR A 37 1.20 -2.20 9.59
CA THR A 37 0.47 -1.03 10.13
C THR A 37 0.22 -0.04 9.02
N GLN A 38 -0.90 0.68 9.07
CA GLN A 38 -1.25 1.74 8.11
C GLN A 38 -2.02 2.84 8.83
N VAL A 39 -1.88 4.08 8.37
CA VAL A 39 -2.74 5.20 8.80
C VAL A 39 -4.02 5.17 8.00
N LEU A 40 -5.18 5.06 8.68
CA LEU A 40 -6.48 4.92 8.03
C LEU A 40 -6.82 6.11 7.12
N ILE A 41 -6.57 7.34 7.58
CA ILE A 41 -6.90 8.53 6.81
C ILE A 41 -6.08 8.63 5.51
N SER A 42 -4.83 8.17 5.53
CA SER A 42 -3.97 8.11 4.34
C SER A 42 -4.54 7.14 3.30
N SER A 43 -4.96 5.94 3.74
CA SER A 43 -5.61 4.96 2.86
C SER A 43 -6.90 5.49 2.24
N VAL A 44 -7.70 6.25 2.99
CA VAL A 44 -8.97 6.84 2.49
C VAL A 44 -8.71 7.99 1.50
N ARG A 45 -7.65 8.78 1.70
CA ARG A 45 -7.29 9.90 0.81
C ARG A 45 -6.73 9.43 -0.53
N LEU A 46 -6.07 8.28 -0.56
CA LEU A 46 -5.65 7.65 -1.80
C LEU A 46 -6.89 7.04 -2.48
N ALA A 47 -7.53 7.78 -3.39
CA ALA A 47 -8.75 7.31 -4.05
C ALA A 47 -8.52 6.22 -5.11
N ASP A 48 -7.29 6.07 -5.63
CA ASP A 48 -6.97 5.10 -6.67
C ASP A 48 -6.31 3.82 -6.13
N GLN A 49 -6.72 2.68 -6.71
CA GLN A 49 -6.24 1.35 -6.34
C GLN A 49 -4.71 1.23 -6.41
N ASN A 50 -4.08 1.73 -7.47
CA ASN A 50 -2.64 1.60 -7.66
C ASN A 50 -1.82 2.34 -6.60
N SER A 51 -2.20 3.57 -6.25
CA SER A 51 -1.54 4.31 -5.17
C SER A 51 -1.75 3.64 -3.82
N ASN A 52 -2.96 3.12 -3.55
CA ASN A 52 -3.22 2.33 -2.34
C ASN A 52 -2.33 1.10 -2.27
N MET A 53 -2.26 0.29 -3.32
CA MET A 53 -1.44 -0.92 -3.33
C MET A 53 0.05 -0.59 -3.09
N LEU A 54 0.57 0.45 -3.75
CA LEU A 54 1.94 0.88 -3.52
C LEU A 54 2.14 1.37 -2.08
N TYR A 55 1.24 2.17 -1.54
CA TYR A 55 1.29 2.64 -0.15
C TYR A 55 1.30 1.48 0.84
N GLN A 56 0.37 0.52 0.70
CA GLN A 56 0.31 -0.68 1.54
C GLN A 56 1.61 -1.49 1.46
N PHE A 57 2.16 -1.62 0.26
CA PHE A 57 3.44 -2.28 0.05
C PHE A 57 4.59 -1.58 0.77
N ILE A 58 4.71 -0.24 0.69
CA ILE A 58 5.73 0.52 1.44
C ILE A 58 5.54 0.33 2.96
N ARG A 59 4.30 0.41 3.46
CA ARG A 59 3.99 0.18 4.88
C ARG A 59 4.33 -1.24 5.34
N LYS A 60 4.15 -2.25 4.48
CA LYS A 60 4.59 -3.65 4.73
C LYS A 60 6.11 -3.72 4.88
N GLN A 61 6.87 -3.04 4.01
CA GLN A 61 8.33 -2.98 4.14
C GLN A 61 8.76 -2.24 5.42
N TYR A 62 8.10 -1.14 5.77
CA TYR A 62 8.39 -0.42 7.00
C TYR A 62 8.10 -1.25 8.26
N SER A 63 6.96 -1.94 8.27
CA SER A 63 6.54 -2.80 9.39
C SER A 63 7.46 -4.00 9.58
N SER A 64 8.03 -4.53 8.48
CA SER A 64 9.08 -5.58 8.54
C SER A 64 10.48 -5.06 8.94
N GLY A 65 10.62 -3.77 9.26
CA GLY A 65 11.84 -3.20 9.83
C GLY A 65 12.70 -2.40 8.85
N LYS A 66 12.32 -2.28 7.58
CA LYS A 66 13.08 -1.50 6.57
C LYS A 66 12.80 -0.01 6.70
N LYS A 67 13.23 0.61 7.81
CA LYS A 67 12.72 1.93 8.26
C LYS A 67 12.97 3.12 7.34
N THR A 68 14.00 3.07 6.49
CA THR A 68 14.42 4.23 5.68
C THR A 68 14.53 3.93 4.19
N PHE A 69 14.90 2.70 3.84
CA PHE A 69 15.00 2.28 2.45
C PHE A 69 14.93 0.76 2.33
N PHE A 70 14.67 0.28 1.12
CA PHE A 70 14.85 -1.12 0.76
C PHE A 70 15.11 -1.27 -0.74
N ASP A 71 15.75 -2.37 -1.10
CA ASP A 71 15.95 -2.77 -2.49
C ASP A 71 14.99 -3.88 -2.88
N ILE A 72 14.48 -3.86 -4.11
CA ILE A 72 13.60 -4.88 -4.67
C ILE A 72 13.84 -5.05 -6.16
N GLU A 73 13.72 -6.29 -6.64
CA GLU A 73 13.74 -6.59 -8.07
C GLU A 73 12.47 -6.09 -8.76
N VAL A 74 12.61 -5.59 -9.99
CA VAL A 74 11.50 -4.99 -10.73
C VAL A 74 10.34 -5.97 -10.91
N ASP A 75 10.63 -7.23 -11.20
CA ASP A 75 9.60 -8.24 -11.45
C ASP A 75 8.91 -8.68 -10.15
N VAL A 76 9.67 -8.86 -9.06
CA VAL A 76 9.11 -9.12 -7.72
C VAL A 76 8.20 -7.98 -7.27
N LEU A 77 8.57 -6.73 -7.54
CA LEU A 77 7.72 -5.59 -7.23
C LEU A 77 6.42 -5.61 -8.04
N LYS A 78 6.47 -5.93 -9.34
CA LYS A 78 5.25 -6.03 -10.16
C LYS A 78 4.34 -7.15 -9.68
N ASP A 79 4.90 -8.24 -9.17
CA ASP A 79 4.13 -9.35 -8.61
C ASP A 79 3.45 -8.97 -7.30
N GLU A 80 4.19 -8.37 -6.36
CA GLU A 80 3.64 -7.88 -5.09
C GLU A 80 2.54 -6.81 -5.28
N LEU A 81 2.60 -6.07 -6.38
CA LEU A 81 1.61 -5.05 -6.75
C LEU A 81 0.55 -5.57 -7.73
N GLU A 82 0.53 -6.88 -8.02
CA GLU A 82 -0.40 -7.54 -8.95
C GLU A 82 -0.51 -6.84 -10.32
N LEU A 83 0.60 -6.30 -10.83
CA LEU A 83 0.68 -5.57 -12.10
C LEU A 83 0.84 -6.51 -13.29
N PHE A 84 0.03 -7.55 -13.31
CA PHE A 84 -0.03 -8.54 -14.38
C PHE A 84 -1.46 -8.99 -14.62
N ARG A 85 -1.67 -9.65 -15.75
CA ARG A 85 -2.89 -10.38 -16.08
C ARG A 85 -2.55 -11.79 -16.51
N ILE A 86 -3.52 -12.69 -16.41
CA ILE A 86 -3.40 -14.03 -16.97
C ILE A 86 -4.05 -14.02 -18.36
N ASP A 87 -3.26 -14.31 -19.38
CA ASP A 87 -3.67 -14.35 -20.78
C ASP A 87 -3.37 -15.78 -21.30
N ASN A 88 -4.40 -16.54 -21.65
CA ASN A 88 -4.29 -17.96 -22.04
C ASN A 88 -3.49 -18.85 -21.06
N GLY A 89 -3.56 -18.57 -19.76
CA GLY A 89 -2.83 -19.31 -18.72
C GLY A 89 -1.39 -18.83 -18.49
N GLU A 90 -0.93 -17.83 -19.24
CA GLU A 90 0.39 -17.23 -19.07
C GLU A 90 0.32 -15.88 -18.36
N LYS A 91 1.31 -15.60 -17.51
CA LYS A 91 1.44 -14.32 -16.79
C LYS A 91 2.02 -13.26 -17.72
N VAL A 92 1.24 -12.21 -17.99
CA VAL A 92 1.66 -11.08 -18.81
C VAL A 92 1.66 -9.81 -17.96
N TYR A 93 2.83 -9.20 -17.77
CA TYR A 93 2.94 -7.92 -17.05
C TYR A 93 2.23 -6.78 -17.78
N LEU A 94 1.54 -5.93 -17.03
CA LEU A 94 0.86 -4.74 -17.57
C LEU A 94 1.86 -3.72 -18.14
N TYR A 95 3.03 -3.61 -17.51
CA TYR A 95 4.11 -2.70 -17.93
C TYR A 95 5.34 -3.50 -18.39
N GLN A 96 5.42 -3.74 -19.71
CA GLN A 96 6.47 -4.58 -20.30
C GLN A 96 7.87 -3.95 -20.19
N ASN A 97 7.98 -2.64 -20.45
CA ASN A 97 9.25 -1.93 -20.35
C ASN A 97 9.32 -1.05 -19.09
N PHE A 98 10.53 -0.87 -18.57
CA PHE A 98 10.75 -0.09 -17.35
C PHE A 98 10.42 1.40 -17.52
N LYS A 99 10.58 1.96 -18.73
CA LYS A 99 10.33 3.39 -18.98
C LYS A 99 8.86 3.72 -18.72
N ASP A 100 7.96 2.89 -19.24
CA ASP A 100 6.52 3.05 -19.05
C ASP A 100 6.11 2.72 -17.62
N PHE A 101 6.67 1.66 -17.02
CA PHE A 101 6.46 1.36 -15.60
C PHE A 101 6.85 2.55 -14.70
N ASN A 102 8.01 3.14 -14.93
CA ASN A 102 8.47 4.28 -14.17
C ASN A 102 7.57 5.50 -14.36
N LYS A 103 7.30 5.88 -15.62
CA LYS A 103 6.55 7.10 -15.92
C LYS A 103 5.07 7.00 -15.54
N VAL A 104 4.40 5.91 -15.91
CA VAL A 104 2.94 5.77 -15.82
C VAL A 104 2.51 5.28 -14.45
N PHE A 105 3.32 4.44 -13.80
CA PHE A 105 3.00 3.86 -12.50
C PHE A 105 3.82 4.49 -11.37
N LEU A 106 5.14 4.29 -11.34
CA LEU A 106 5.95 4.65 -10.16
C LEU A 106 5.89 6.14 -9.84
N GLN A 107 6.27 7.01 -10.77
CA GLN A 107 6.33 8.45 -10.50
C GLN A 107 4.96 9.02 -10.11
N LYS A 108 3.91 8.63 -10.84
CA LYS A 108 2.53 9.08 -10.59
C LYS A 108 2.04 8.68 -9.21
N ASN A 109 2.26 7.43 -8.79
CA ASN A 109 1.77 6.95 -7.50
C ASN A 109 2.64 7.45 -6.34
N ILE A 110 3.96 7.58 -6.54
CA ILE A 110 4.87 8.17 -5.55
C ILE A 110 4.52 9.63 -5.27
N GLU A 111 4.21 10.43 -6.30
CA GLU A 111 3.79 11.82 -6.14
C GLU A 111 2.53 11.92 -5.26
N LYS A 112 1.52 11.08 -5.53
CA LYS A 112 0.30 11.02 -4.71
C LYS A 112 0.57 10.61 -3.27
N ILE A 113 1.39 9.58 -3.05
CA ILE A 113 1.72 9.13 -1.70
C ILE A 113 2.40 10.24 -0.91
N ASN A 114 3.39 10.91 -1.50
CA ASN A 114 4.05 12.06 -0.89
C ASN A 114 3.09 13.23 -0.59
N GLN A 115 2.04 13.41 -1.39
CA GLN A 115 1.10 14.51 -1.23
C GLN A 115 0.02 14.25 -0.16
N TYR A 116 -0.44 13.00 -0.04
CA TYR A 116 -1.68 12.70 0.68
C TYR A 116 -1.50 11.84 1.94
N THR A 117 -0.28 11.37 2.22
CA THR A 117 0.01 10.43 3.31
C THR A 117 1.10 10.95 4.25
N GLU A 118 1.32 10.25 5.35
CA GLU A 118 2.42 10.45 6.31
C GLU A 118 3.80 10.08 5.75
N ILE A 119 3.85 9.40 4.60
CA ILE A 119 5.09 8.97 3.97
C ILE A 119 5.65 10.14 3.17
N ASN A 120 6.73 10.71 3.68
CA ASN A 120 7.42 11.86 3.11
C ASN A 120 8.71 11.46 2.41
N HIS A 121 9.06 12.22 1.37
CA HIS A 121 10.28 11.99 0.58
C HIS A 121 10.40 10.56 0.04
N LEU A 122 9.27 9.93 -0.28
CA LEU A 122 9.27 8.67 -1.02
C LEU A 122 9.90 8.91 -2.39
N GLU A 123 10.99 8.23 -2.65
CA GLU A 123 11.71 8.27 -3.92
C GLU A 123 12.10 6.86 -4.37
N VAL A 124 12.30 6.69 -5.68
CA VAL A 124 12.76 5.43 -6.27
C VAL A 124 13.94 5.66 -7.20
N LYS A 125 14.98 4.84 -7.09
CA LYS A 125 16.20 4.90 -7.91
C LYS A 125 16.56 3.52 -8.44
N ILE A 126 17.15 3.45 -9.63
CA ILE A 126 17.70 2.20 -10.17
C ILE A 126 19.06 1.97 -9.51
N VAL A 127 19.22 0.83 -8.85
CA VAL A 127 20.49 0.45 -8.21
C VAL A 127 21.23 -0.66 -8.95
N GLU A 128 20.55 -1.37 -9.85
CA GLU A 128 21.17 -2.42 -10.65
C GLU A 128 20.56 -2.49 -12.05
N ARG A 129 21.39 -2.84 -13.03
CA ARG A 129 20.98 -3.08 -14.41
C ARG A 129 21.56 -4.39 -14.93
N VAL A 130 20.73 -5.16 -15.63
CA VAL A 130 21.13 -6.36 -16.37
C VAL A 130 20.87 -6.12 -17.85
N ALA A 131 21.89 -6.31 -18.70
CA ALA A 131 21.80 -6.04 -20.14
C ALA A 131 21.16 -4.67 -20.48
N ARG A 132 21.59 -3.62 -19.74
CA ARG A 132 21.08 -2.23 -19.80
C ARG A 132 19.64 -2.01 -19.30
N ARG A 133 18.88 -3.06 -19.00
CA ARG A 133 17.54 -2.99 -18.40
C ARG A 133 17.66 -2.83 -16.89
N ALA A 134 16.78 -2.03 -16.28
CA ALA A 134 16.72 -1.92 -14.82
C ALA A 134 16.27 -3.27 -14.24
N SER A 135 17.07 -3.85 -13.36
CA SER A 135 16.76 -5.12 -12.68
C SER A 135 16.31 -4.88 -11.24
N LYS A 136 16.93 -3.91 -10.55
CA LYS A 136 16.69 -3.65 -9.13
C LYS A 136 16.48 -2.16 -8.84
N LEU A 137 15.52 -1.88 -7.97
CA LEU A 137 15.13 -0.55 -7.52
C LEU A 137 15.40 -0.40 -6.03
N ARG A 138 15.78 0.81 -5.63
CA ARG A 138 15.80 1.25 -4.23
C ARG A 138 14.67 2.23 -4.00
N PHE A 139 13.82 1.92 -3.05
CA PHE A 139 12.89 2.88 -2.48
C PHE A 139 13.52 3.50 -1.23
N SER A 140 13.48 4.82 -1.11
CA SER A 140 13.85 5.56 0.10
C SER A 140 12.67 6.39 0.56
N TYR A 141 12.47 6.53 1.87
CA TYR A 141 11.35 7.28 2.42
C TYR A 141 11.58 7.65 3.90
N LYS A 142 10.76 8.57 4.39
CA LYS A 142 10.62 8.89 5.82
C LYS A 142 9.14 8.81 6.19
N ILE A 143 8.86 8.41 7.42
CA ILE A 143 7.50 8.42 7.97
C ILE A 143 7.44 9.49 9.04
N ASP A 144 6.53 10.45 8.87
CA ASP A 144 6.24 11.46 9.87
C ASP A 144 5.26 10.87 10.90
N LYS A 145 5.81 10.41 12.02
CA LYS A 145 5.04 9.81 13.12
C LYS A 145 4.09 10.79 13.80
N GLU A 146 4.36 12.09 13.77
CA GLU A 146 3.44 13.08 14.34
C GLU A 146 2.18 13.17 13.48
N SER A 147 2.33 13.08 12.15
CA SER A 147 1.21 13.02 11.23
C SER A 147 0.37 11.73 11.29
N GLU A 148 0.91 10.62 11.84
CA GLU A 148 0.16 9.37 12.04
C GLU A 148 -1.01 9.52 13.04
N GLY A 149 -0.88 10.44 14.01
CA GLY A 149 -1.88 10.70 15.06
C GLY A 149 -2.67 12.00 14.90
N LEU A 150 -2.30 12.86 13.95
CA LEU A 150 -2.93 14.16 13.74
C LEU A 150 -4.10 14.07 12.75
N ASP A 151 -5.18 13.39 13.14
CA ASP A 151 -6.49 13.76 12.58
C ASP A 151 -7.03 14.94 13.39
N THR A 152 -6.91 16.14 12.81
CA THR A 152 -7.44 17.37 13.41
C THR A 152 -8.95 17.36 13.60
N ARG A 153 -9.67 16.40 12.98
CA ARG A 153 -11.12 16.18 13.14
C ARG A 153 -11.44 15.17 14.24
N ILE A 154 -10.47 14.39 14.73
CA ILE A 154 -10.64 13.58 15.93
C ILE A 154 -10.52 14.52 17.13
N PRO A 155 -11.58 14.69 17.94
CA PRO A 155 -11.54 15.55 19.11
C PRO A 155 -10.41 15.14 20.04
N TYR A 156 -9.79 16.13 20.69
CA TYR A 156 -8.58 15.94 21.50
C TYR A 156 -8.68 14.78 22.51
N GLY A 157 -9.88 14.52 23.07
CA GLY A 157 -10.13 13.42 24.02
C GLY A 157 -10.18 12.00 23.43
N PHE A 158 -10.08 11.85 22.11
CA PHE A 158 -10.05 10.55 21.42
C PHE A 158 -8.72 10.28 20.71
N ARG A 159 -7.76 11.20 20.81
CA ARG A 159 -6.38 10.93 20.42
C ARG A 159 -5.75 10.12 21.56
N GLY A 160 -5.27 8.92 21.23
CA GLY A 160 -4.68 8.01 22.21
C GLY A 160 -3.63 8.70 23.07
N ALA A 161 -3.60 8.33 24.36
CA ALA A 161 -2.65 8.83 25.35
C ALA A 161 -1.18 8.56 24.97
#